data_AF-A0A7C6B9E9-F1
#
_entry.id   AF-A0A7C6B9E9-F1
#
_cell.length_a   1.000
_cell.length_b   1.000
_cell.length_c   1.000
_cell.angle_alpha   90.00
_cell.angle_beta   90.00
_cell.angle_gamma   90.00
#
_symmetry.space_group_name_H-M   'P 1'
#
loop_
_entity.id
_entity.type
_entity.pdbx_description
1 polymer ?
#
loop_
_entity_poly.entity_id
_entity_poly.type
_entity_poly.pdbx_seq_one_letter_code
_entity_poly.pdbx_strand_id
1 'polypeptide(L)'
;NSELGKKGSDTPNVEFLVDLHTTTANMGLSIVVSNPSRITWRAIAYLCKMQPALKVYRWQGDIENAFVDSMSPHGFAIEVGAVPQGVLRADLFLQTEELIYHLLDYVEKENLGEALDLGDEVEVYDHETLVDYPRNEEGDIVGMVHHERQDKDFTLIKQGDPLFLTLENETIVYEGEPKYTLFINEAAYYEKGFAMTLAEKKSLKIS
;
A
#
# COMPACT_ATOMS: atom_id res chain seq x y z
N ASN A 1 -17.79 13.56 4.86
CA ASN A 1 -17.18 12.91 6.05
C ASN A 1 -17.96 13.12 7.35
N SER A 2 -18.99 13.98 7.43
CA SER A 2 -19.79 14.14 8.67
C SER A 2 -20.50 12.86 9.12
N GLU A 3 -20.80 11.94 8.19
CA GLU A 3 -21.47 10.66 8.47
C GLU A 3 -20.53 9.63 9.13
N LEU A 4 -19.22 9.68 8.80
CA LEU A 4 -18.21 8.74 9.31
C LEU A 4 -17.68 9.10 10.71
N GLY A 5 -17.99 10.32 11.17
CA GLY A 5 -17.48 10.88 12.42
C GLY A 5 -16.40 11.95 12.17
N LYS A 6 -15.94 12.60 13.25
CA LYS A 6 -14.80 13.52 13.18
C LYS A 6 -13.51 12.72 13.29
N LYS A 7 -12.53 13.06 12.44
CA LYS A 7 -11.17 12.52 12.51
C LYS A 7 -10.58 12.73 13.90
N GLY A 8 -10.10 11.66 14.54
CA GLY A 8 -9.54 11.69 15.90
C GLY A 8 -10.56 11.87 17.04
N SER A 9 -11.85 11.59 16.80
CA SER A 9 -12.88 11.66 17.85
C SER A 9 -12.88 10.40 18.72
N ASP A 10 -13.03 10.55 20.04
CA ASP A 10 -13.21 9.44 20.99
C ASP A 10 -14.56 8.70 20.87
N THR A 11 -15.42 9.16 19.96
CA THR A 11 -16.75 8.63 19.66
C THR A 11 -16.93 8.55 18.14
N PRO A 12 -16.30 7.58 17.47
CA PRO A 12 -16.45 7.39 16.03
C PRO A 12 -17.87 6.88 15.70
N ASN A 13 -18.39 7.23 14.52
CA ASN A 13 -19.69 6.70 14.06
C ASN A 13 -19.58 5.32 13.41
N VAL A 14 -18.34 4.88 13.12
CA VAL A 14 -18.00 3.63 12.45
C VAL A 14 -16.83 2.98 13.17
N GLU A 15 -16.92 1.68 13.45
CA GLU A 15 -15.88 0.94 14.19
C GLU A 15 -14.81 0.34 13.28
N PHE A 16 -15.15 0.03 12.02
CA PHE A 16 -14.23 -0.49 11.01
C PHE A 16 -14.44 0.23 9.67
N LEU A 17 -13.40 0.87 9.14
CA LEU A 17 -13.46 1.60 7.87
C LEU A 17 -12.51 0.98 6.86
N VAL A 18 -13.03 0.64 5.68
CA VAL A 18 -12.21 0.27 4.53
C VAL A 18 -12.33 1.34 3.47
N ASP A 19 -11.18 1.83 3.04
CA ASP A 19 -11.07 2.83 1.98
C ASP A 19 -10.54 2.15 0.71
N LEU A 20 -11.18 2.38 -0.43
CA LEU A 20 -10.83 1.70 -1.69
C LEU A 20 -10.06 2.67 -2.59
N HIS A 21 -8.85 2.27 -2.96
CA HIS A 21 -7.94 3.04 -3.81
C HIS A 21 -7.51 2.24 -5.03
N THR A 22 -7.18 2.98 -6.07
CA THR A 22 -6.51 2.45 -7.25
C THR A 22 -5.25 3.25 -7.50
N THR A 23 -4.22 2.56 -7.98
CA THR A 23 -2.92 3.15 -8.31
C THR A 23 -2.52 2.80 -9.74
N THR A 24 -1.81 3.71 -10.40
CA THR A 24 -1.19 3.47 -11.70
C THR A 24 0.05 2.58 -11.57
N ALA A 25 0.62 2.44 -10.36
CA ALA A 25 1.73 1.54 -10.08
C ALA A 25 1.30 0.06 -10.11
N ASN A 26 2.23 -0.85 -10.36
CA ASN A 26 1.93 -2.28 -10.48
C ASN A 26 1.89 -2.99 -9.12
N MET A 27 1.13 -2.41 -8.17
CA MET A 27 0.99 -2.90 -6.80
C MET A 27 0.19 -4.21 -6.70
N GLY A 28 -0.51 -4.63 -7.76
CA GLY A 28 -1.44 -5.75 -7.67
C GLY A 28 -2.56 -5.46 -6.66
N LEU A 29 -3.10 -6.51 -6.05
CA LEU A 29 -4.04 -6.41 -4.95
C LEU A 29 -3.26 -6.28 -3.63
N SER A 30 -3.39 -5.14 -2.97
CA SER A 30 -2.61 -4.78 -1.78
C SER A 30 -3.48 -4.17 -0.68
N ILE A 31 -3.00 -4.26 0.56
CA ILE A 31 -3.52 -3.54 1.71
C ILE A 31 -2.49 -2.50 2.16
N VAL A 32 -2.94 -1.28 2.42
CA VAL A 32 -2.17 -0.25 3.11
C VAL A 32 -2.73 -0.05 4.50
N VAL A 33 -1.90 -0.24 5.52
CA VAL A 33 -2.31 -0.14 6.93
C VAL A 33 -1.37 0.76 7.72
N SER A 34 -1.93 1.62 8.56
CA SER A 34 -1.17 2.57 9.39
C SER A 34 -1.54 2.54 10.87
N ASN A 35 -2.35 1.58 11.32
CA ASN A 35 -2.80 1.47 12.70
C ASN A 35 -2.38 0.12 13.34
N PRO A 36 -2.19 0.08 14.68
CA PRO A 36 -1.81 -1.14 15.39
C PRO A 36 -3.00 -1.96 15.87
N SER A 37 -4.22 -1.71 15.40
CA SER A 37 -5.42 -2.38 15.95
C SER A 37 -5.36 -3.89 15.76
N ARG A 38 -5.59 -4.63 16.84
CA ARG A 38 -5.66 -6.09 16.81
C ARG A 38 -6.76 -6.59 15.86
N ILE A 39 -7.91 -5.93 15.83
CA ILE A 39 -9.02 -6.29 14.94
C ILE A 39 -8.62 -6.07 13.48
N THR A 40 -7.95 -4.96 13.17
CA THR A 40 -7.39 -4.69 11.84
C THR A 40 -6.41 -5.80 11.42
N TRP A 41 -5.45 -6.15 12.26
CA TRP A 41 -4.43 -7.15 11.91
C TRP A 41 -4.98 -8.57 11.83
N ARG A 42 -6.01 -8.91 12.62
CA ARG A 42 -6.75 -10.18 12.48
C ARG A 42 -7.49 -10.26 11.15
N ALA A 43 -8.14 -9.16 10.73
CA ALA A 43 -8.78 -9.07 9.42
C ALA A 43 -7.77 -9.26 8.28
N ILE A 44 -6.64 -8.55 8.34
CA ILE A 44 -5.55 -8.68 7.35
C ILE A 44 -5.04 -10.12 7.28
N ALA A 45 -4.80 -10.76 8.43
CA ALA A 45 -4.34 -12.15 8.47
C ALA A 45 -5.33 -13.12 7.83
N TYR A 46 -6.63 -12.94 8.10
CA TYR A 46 -7.69 -13.70 7.45
C TYR A 46 -7.68 -13.50 5.93
N LEU A 47 -7.59 -12.25 5.47
CA LEU A 47 -7.57 -11.92 4.05
C LEU A 47 -6.33 -12.48 3.34
N CYS A 48 -5.14 -12.41 3.94
CA CYS A 48 -3.93 -13.01 3.38
C CYS A 48 -4.04 -14.54 3.24
N LYS A 49 -4.79 -15.20 4.12
CA LYS A 49 -5.07 -16.64 4.02
C LYS A 49 -6.03 -16.96 2.89
N MET A 50 -7.07 -16.15 2.70
CA MET A 50 -8.04 -16.32 1.62
C MET A 50 -7.48 -15.94 0.25
N GLN A 51 -6.59 -14.94 0.22
CA GLN A 51 -5.94 -14.43 -0.98
C GLN A 51 -4.41 -14.43 -0.80
N PRO A 52 -3.72 -15.55 -1.11
CA PRO A 52 -2.27 -15.67 -0.91
C PRO A 52 -1.42 -14.70 -1.75
N ALA A 53 -1.99 -14.11 -2.81
CA ALA A 53 -1.30 -13.10 -3.61
C ALA A 53 -1.33 -11.70 -2.97
N LEU A 54 -2.17 -11.49 -1.94
CA LEU A 54 -2.35 -10.21 -1.27
C LEU A 54 -1.04 -9.72 -0.64
N LYS A 55 -0.67 -8.48 -0.93
CA LYS A 55 0.48 -7.83 -0.30
C LYS A 55 0.03 -6.86 0.78
N VAL A 56 0.82 -6.75 1.84
CA VAL A 56 0.52 -5.85 2.96
C VAL A 56 1.64 -4.85 3.09
N TYR A 57 1.30 -3.58 2.89
CA TYR A 57 2.19 -2.44 3.08
C TYR A 57 1.81 -1.71 4.37
N ARG A 58 2.77 -1.60 5.30
CA ARG A 58 2.57 -0.92 6.57
C ARG A 58 3.20 0.48 6.52
N TRP A 59 2.35 1.49 6.48
CA TRP A 59 2.79 2.89 6.54
C TRP A 59 3.12 3.29 7.99
N GLN A 60 4.32 3.81 8.20
CA GLN A 60 4.81 4.31 9.49
C GLN A 60 5.36 5.75 9.41
N GLY A 61 5.16 6.44 8.29
CA GLY A 61 5.71 7.78 8.10
C GLY A 61 5.02 8.84 8.97
N ASP A 62 5.77 9.90 9.30
CA ASP A 62 5.39 11.01 10.20
C ASP A 62 4.26 11.91 9.69
N ILE A 63 3.69 11.62 8.53
CA ILE A 63 2.52 12.35 8.02
C ILE A 63 1.32 11.84 8.80
N GLU A 64 1.13 12.40 10.00
CA GLU A 64 -0.07 12.21 10.80
C GLU A 64 -1.30 12.42 9.89
N ASN A 65 -2.27 11.49 9.98
CA ASN A 65 -3.60 11.71 9.41
C ASN A 65 -3.66 11.80 7.87
N ALA A 66 -2.80 11.11 7.10
CA ALA A 66 -2.88 11.10 5.63
C ALA A 66 -4.03 10.25 5.06
N PHE A 67 -4.54 9.25 5.81
CA PHE A 67 -5.51 8.28 5.31
C PHE A 67 -6.93 8.51 5.89
N VAL A 68 -7.98 8.12 5.15
CA VAL A 68 -9.39 8.27 5.55
C VAL A 68 -9.79 7.26 6.62
N ASP A 69 -9.19 6.07 6.60
CA ASP A 69 -9.37 5.00 7.60
C ASP A 69 -8.96 5.41 9.03
N SER A 70 -8.07 6.38 9.19
CA SER A 70 -7.73 6.97 10.50
C SER A 70 -8.89 7.72 11.18
N MET A 71 -10.06 7.84 10.54
CA MET A 71 -11.30 8.30 11.18
C MET A 71 -12.00 7.21 12.01
N SER A 72 -11.59 5.96 11.86
CA SER A 72 -12.11 4.79 12.57
C SER A 72 -10.99 4.15 13.41
N PRO A 73 -11.30 3.51 14.56
CA PRO A 73 -10.30 2.83 15.36
C PRO A 73 -9.73 1.59 14.66
N HIS A 74 -10.47 1.02 13.70
CA HIS A 74 -10.08 -0.15 12.92
C HIS A 74 -10.28 0.11 11.43
N GLY A 75 -9.48 -0.54 10.60
CA GLY A 75 -9.54 -0.32 9.17
C GLY A 75 -8.19 -0.37 8.48
N PHE A 76 -8.25 -0.31 7.17
CA PHE A 76 -7.12 -0.21 6.27
C PHE A 76 -7.62 0.29 4.91
N ALA A 77 -6.71 0.71 4.04
CA ALA A 77 -7.01 0.91 2.63
C ALA A 77 -6.75 -0.37 1.83
N ILE A 78 -7.62 -0.68 0.88
CA ILE A 78 -7.34 -1.63 -0.20
C ILE A 78 -6.82 -0.82 -1.38
N GLU A 79 -5.63 -1.16 -1.86
CA GLU A 79 -4.96 -0.48 -2.97
C GLU A 79 -4.81 -1.47 -4.13
N VAL A 80 -5.24 -1.05 -5.32
CA VAL A 80 -5.33 -1.95 -6.49
C VAL A 80 -4.68 -1.34 -7.72
N GLY A 81 -3.67 -2.00 -8.27
CA GLY A 81 -2.97 -1.55 -9.46
C GLY A 81 -2.42 -2.68 -10.33
N ALA A 82 -2.01 -2.40 -11.57
CA ALA A 82 -1.99 -1.09 -12.21
C ALA A 82 -3.32 -0.74 -12.92
N VAL A 83 -3.90 0.42 -12.60
CA VAL A 83 -5.09 1.00 -13.26
C VAL A 83 -4.85 2.47 -13.58
N PRO A 84 -4.98 2.89 -14.86
CA PRO A 84 -4.98 4.32 -15.18
C PRO A 84 -6.13 5.06 -14.50
N GLN A 85 -5.88 6.29 -14.06
CA GLN A 85 -6.91 7.12 -13.46
C GLN A 85 -8.08 7.35 -14.43
N GLY A 86 -9.32 7.24 -13.93
CA GLY A 86 -10.53 7.38 -14.74
C GLY A 86 -10.86 6.16 -15.61
N VAL A 87 -10.16 5.04 -15.47
CA VAL A 87 -10.43 3.78 -16.18
C VAL A 87 -10.95 2.72 -15.23
N LEU A 88 -11.94 1.95 -15.68
CA LEU A 88 -12.42 0.75 -14.99
C LEU A 88 -11.91 -0.51 -15.68
N ARG A 89 -11.33 -1.40 -14.88
CA ARG A 89 -10.81 -2.70 -15.32
C ARG A 89 -11.60 -3.81 -14.66
N ALA A 90 -12.29 -4.62 -15.46
CA ALA A 90 -13.21 -5.63 -14.95
C ALA A 90 -12.50 -6.73 -14.16
N ASP A 91 -11.29 -7.11 -14.57
CA ASP A 91 -10.45 -8.09 -13.85
C ASP A 91 -10.09 -7.63 -12.44
N LEU A 92 -9.66 -6.37 -12.29
CA LEU A 92 -9.30 -5.80 -11.00
C LEU A 92 -10.52 -5.45 -10.13
N PHE A 93 -11.63 -5.05 -10.75
CA PHE A 93 -12.90 -4.88 -10.05
C PHE A 93 -13.35 -6.19 -9.38
N LEU A 94 -13.38 -7.29 -10.13
CA LEU A 94 -13.82 -8.59 -9.60
C LEU A 94 -12.90 -9.11 -8.49
N GLN A 95 -11.58 -8.91 -8.61
CA GLN A 95 -10.63 -9.26 -7.55
C GLN A 95 -10.87 -8.43 -6.27
N THR A 96 -11.17 -7.14 -6.44
CA THR A 96 -11.49 -6.25 -5.31
C THR A 96 -12.80 -6.68 -4.65
N GLU A 97 -13.82 -6.99 -5.45
CA GLU A 97 -15.13 -7.45 -4.97
C GLU A 97 -15.00 -8.76 -4.17
N GLU A 98 -14.23 -9.73 -4.67
CA GLU A 98 -13.95 -10.98 -3.97
C GLU A 98 -13.26 -10.75 -2.62
N LEU A 99 -12.25 -9.87 -2.57
CA LEU A 99 -11.57 -9.53 -1.32
C LEU A 99 -12.52 -8.86 -0.31
N ILE A 100 -13.45 -8.01 -0.78
CA ILE A 100 -14.48 -7.40 0.06
C ILE A 100 -15.43 -8.47 0.62
N TYR A 101 -15.85 -9.46 -0.18
CA TYR A 101 -16.67 -10.56 0.34
C TYR A 101 -15.95 -11.34 1.44
N HIS A 102 -14.65 -11.65 1.26
CA HIS A 102 -13.87 -12.28 2.33
C HIS A 102 -13.77 -11.42 3.59
N LEU A 103 -13.67 -10.09 3.45
CA LEU A 103 -13.67 -9.20 4.60
C LEU A 103 -15.02 -9.22 5.33
N LEU A 104 -16.13 -9.20 4.61
CA LEU A 104 -17.46 -9.27 5.20
C LEU A 104 -17.67 -10.62 5.93
N ASP A 105 -17.20 -11.72 5.35
CA ASP A 105 -17.17 -13.03 6.01
C ASP A 105 -16.35 -12.99 7.31
N TYR A 106 -15.18 -12.33 7.30
CA TYR A 106 -14.36 -12.16 8.49
C TYR A 106 -15.12 -11.38 9.58
N VAL A 107 -15.74 -10.26 9.22
CA VAL A 107 -16.49 -9.41 10.17
C VAL A 107 -17.63 -10.19 10.80
N GLU A 108 -18.39 -10.95 10.03
CA GLU A 108 -19.47 -11.79 10.56
C GLU A 108 -18.94 -12.84 11.54
N LYS A 109 -17.86 -13.55 11.18
CA LYS A 109 -17.25 -14.56 12.06
C LYS A 109 -16.70 -13.96 13.36
N GLU A 110 -16.09 -12.78 13.27
CA GLU A 110 -15.60 -12.06 14.46
C GLU A 110 -16.77 -11.62 15.35
N ASN A 111 -17.87 -11.12 14.77
CA ASN A 111 -19.09 -10.76 15.51
C ASN A 111 -19.74 -11.96 16.22
N LEU A 112 -19.72 -13.13 15.59
CA LEU A 112 -20.22 -14.39 16.16
C LEU A 112 -19.26 -15.01 17.18
N GLY A 113 -18.05 -14.46 17.35
CA GLY A 113 -17.02 -15.00 18.24
C GLY A 113 -16.46 -16.35 17.77
N GLU A 114 -16.48 -16.62 16.46
CA GLU A 114 -15.96 -17.87 15.91
C GLU A 114 -14.44 -17.97 16.08
N ALA A 115 -13.97 -19.20 16.32
CA ALA A 115 -12.54 -19.47 16.34
C ALA A 115 -11.97 -19.43 14.92
N LEU A 116 -11.22 -18.39 14.61
CA LEU A 116 -10.54 -18.22 13.33
C LEU A 116 -9.11 -18.75 13.40
N ASP A 117 -8.77 -19.63 12.46
CA ASP A 117 -7.38 -20.01 12.20
C ASP A 117 -6.77 -18.98 11.23
N LEU A 118 -6.00 -18.04 11.79
CA LEU A 118 -5.40 -16.91 11.07
C LEU A 118 -3.95 -17.16 10.63
N GLY A 119 -3.38 -18.32 10.98
CA GLY A 119 -1.94 -18.55 10.91
C GLY A 119 -1.16 -17.77 11.98
N ASP A 120 0.14 -18.05 12.05
CA ASP A 120 1.00 -17.46 13.08
C ASP A 120 1.59 -16.12 12.67
N GLU A 121 1.79 -15.90 11.36
CA GLU A 121 2.54 -14.75 10.84
C GLU A 121 1.95 -14.19 9.54
N VAL A 122 2.10 -12.87 9.35
CA VAL A 122 1.78 -12.15 8.12
C VAL A 122 3.05 -11.49 7.59
N GLU A 123 3.31 -11.71 6.30
CA GLU A 123 4.36 -11.00 5.57
C GLU A 123 3.95 -9.56 5.29
N VAL A 124 4.79 -8.60 5.67
CA VAL A 124 4.54 -7.17 5.50
C VAL A 124 5.74 -6.47 4.87
N TYR A 125 5.46 -5.35 4.21
CA TYR A 125 6.45 -4.41 3.72
C TYR A 125 6.33 -3.15 4.57
N ASP A 126 7.29 -2.90 5.45
CA ASP A 126 7.34 -1.72 6.31
C ASP A 126 7.89 -0.54 5.53
N HIS A 127 7.17 0.59 5.54
CA HIS A 127 7.68 1.85 5.02
C HIS A 127 9.03 2.22 5.62
N GLU A 128 9.94 2.71 4.77
CA GLU A 128 11.22 3.24 5.22
C GLU A 128 11.46 4.67 4.72
N THR A 129 11.39 4.90 3.42
CA THR A 129 11.64 6.23 2.86
C THR A 129 10.99 6.41 1.50
N LEU A 130 10.80 7.67 1.11
CA LEU A 130 10.34 8.07 -0.22
C LEU A 130 11.55 8.43 -1.08
N VAL A 131 11.50 8.09 -2.37
CA VAL A 131 12.55 8.41 -3.35
C VAL A 131 11.96 9.38 -4.37
N ASP A 132 12.51 10.60 -4.46
CA ASP A 132 12.11 11.57 -5.47
C ASP A 132 12.65 11.25 -6.86
N TYR A 133 12.00 11.80 -7.87
CA TYR A 133 12.52 11.83 -9.23
C TYR A 133 13.83 12.63 -9.27
N PRO A 134 14.73 12.32 -10.23
CA PRO A 134 15.84 13.21 -10.54
C PRO A 134 15.31 14.58 -10.97
N ARG A 135 15.78 15.65 -10.33
CA ARG A 135 15.38 17.03 -10.62
C ARG A 135 16.57 17.93 -10.93
N ASN A 136 16.33 18.95 -11.76
CA ASN A 136 17.29 20.03 -11.98
C ASN A 136 17.24 21.07 -10.84
N GLU A 137 18.06 22.12 -10.96
CA GLU A 137 18.12 23.23 -9.99
C GLU A 137 16.81 24.02 -9.88
N GLU A 138 15.96 23.99 -10.91
CA GLU A 138 14.65 24.65 -10.94
C GLU A 138 13.54 23.78 -10.31
N GLY A 139 13.85 22.52 -9.98
CA GLY A 139 12.91 21.56 -9.40
C GLY A 139 12.12 20.74 -10.44
N ASP A 140 12.41 20.90 -11.74
CA ASP A 140 11.77 20.11 -12.79
C ASP A 140 12.34 18.70 -12.87
N ILE A 141 11.47 17.74 -13.21
CA ILE A 141 11.86 16.35 -13.41
C ILE A 141 12.70 16.21 -14.68
N VAL A 142 13.92 15.68 -14.54
CA VAL A 142 14.88 15.45 -15.64
C VAL A 142 15.17 13.97 -15.90
N GLY A 143 14.43 13.08 -15.23
CA GLY A 143 14.54 11.65 -15.44
C GLY A 143 13.23 10.93 -15.14
N MET A 144 13.09 9.74 -15.71
CA MET A 144 11.96 8.85 -15.51
C MET A 144 12.40 7.57 -14.82
N VAL A 145 11.46 6.82 -14.25
CA VAL A 145 11.76 5.49 -13.72
C VAL A 145 12.38 4.64 -14.82
N HIS A 146 13.48 3.96 -14.51
CA HIS A 146 14.18 3.12 -15.49
C HIS A 146 13.27 1.98 -15.96
N HIS A 147 13.32 1.59 -17.23
CA HIS A 147 12.44 0.54 -17.76
C HIS A 147 12.64 -0.83 -17.07
N GLU A 148 13.86 -1.11 -16.59
CA GLU A 148 14.11 -2.30 -15.77
C GLU A 148 13.55 -2.20 -14.34
N ARG A 149 13.16 -1.01 -13.89
CA ARG A 149 12.55 -0.79 -12.58
C ARG A 149 11.03 -0.66 -12.65
N GLN A 150 10.51 -0.10 -13.73
CA GLN A 150 9.10 0.10 -14.00
C GLN A 150 8.30 -1.21 -13.80
N ASP A 151 7.10 -1.10 -13.22
CA ASP A 151 6.13 -2.18 -12.99
C ASP A 151 6.64 -3.35 -12.12
N LYS A 152 7.73 -3.18 -11.39
CA LYS A 152 8.31 -4.22 -10.55
C LYS A 152 8.16 -3.90 -9.06
N ASP A 153 6.98 -3.43 -8.66
CA ASP A 153 6.61 -3.26 -7.26
C ASP A 153 6.76 -4.58 -6.49
N PHE A 154 7.03 -4.48 -5.18
CA PHE A 154 7.30 -5.61 -4.29
C PHE A 154 8.48 -6.50 -4.69
N THR A 155 9.35 -6.03 -5.57
CA THR A 155 10.63 -6.70 -5.89
C THR A 155 11.82 -5.96 -5.27
N LEU A 156 12.86 -6.73 -4.96
CA LEU A 156 14.08 -6.22 -4.35
C LEU A 156 14.86 -5.36 -5.35
N ILE A 157 15.38 -4.23 -4.88
CA ILE A 157 16.40 -3.41 -5.53
C ILE A 157 17.69 -3.48 -4.72
N LYS A 158 18.83 -3.57 -5.38
CA LYS A 158 20.16 -3.67 -4.78
C LYS A 158 21.08 -2.58 -5.32
N GLN A 159 22.15 -2.31 -4.58
CA GLN A 159 23.17 -1.37 -5.00
C GLN A 159 23.68 -1.71 -6.41
N GLY A 160 23.69 -0.71 -7.30
CA GLY A 160 24.08 -0.84 -8.70
C GLY A 160 22.94 -1.18 -9.67
N ASP A 161 21.76 -1.57 -9.19
CA ASP A 161 20.60 -1.81 -10.05
C ASP A 161 20.10 -0.49 -10.67
N PRO A 162 19.64 -0.47 -11.94
CA PRO A 162 19.09 0.72 -12.57
C PRO A 162 17.82 1.24 -11.86
N LEU A 163 17.80 2.54 -11.52
CA LEU A 163 16.69 3.17 -10.81
C LEU A 163 15.96 4.20 -11.68
N PHE A 164 16.70 5.13 -12.28
CA PHE A 164 16.16 6.14 -13.19
C PHE A 164 16.92 6.17 -14.52
N LEU A 165 16.27 6.74 -15.53
CA LEU A 165 16.84 7.06 -16.84
C LEU A 165 16.64 8.55 -17.11
N THR A 166 17.72 9.30 -17.37
CA THR A 166 17.64 10.72 -17.72
C THR A 166 17.14 10.91 -19.17
N LEU A 167 16.76 12.13 -19.52
CA LEU A 167 16.38 12.47 -20.90
C LEU A 167 17.53 12.31 -21.90
N GLU A 168 18.77 12.33 -21.42
CA GLU A 168 20.01 12.11 -22.16
C GLU A 168 20.39 10.63 -22.28
N ASN A 169 19.54 9.70 -21.82
CA ASN A 169 19.77 8.26 -21.76
C ASN A 169 20.88 7.84 -20.78
N GLU A 170 21.11 8.59 -19.71
CA GLU A 170 22.02 8.19 -18.65
C GLU A 170 21.25 7.40 -17.57
N THR A 171 21.80 6.25 -17.18
CA THR A 171 21.23 5.44 -16.09
C THR A 171 21.72 5.97 -14.74
N ILE A 172 20.79 6.31 -13.87
CA ILE A 172 21.05 6.55 -12.46
C ILE A 172 20.77 5.24 -11.72
N VAL A 173 21.79 4.72 -11.04
CA VAL A 173 21.71 3.47 -10.28
C VAL A 173 21.27 3.71 -8.84
N TYR A 174 20.73 2.68 -8.21
CA TYR A 174 20.46 2.69 -6.79
C TYR A 174 21.76 2.54 -5.98
N GLU A 175 21.97 3.38 -4.98
CA GLU A 175 23.20 3.39 -4.16
C GLU A 175 22.99 2.90 -2.72
N GLY A 176 21.75 2.58 -2.33
CA GLY A 176 21.41 2.19 -0.97
C GLY A 176 21.51 0.68 -0.68
N GLU A 177 21.20 0.33 0.57
CA GLU A 177 21.07 -1.06 1.01
C GLU A 177 19.91 -1.78 0.33
N PRO A 178 19.89 -3.12 0.20
CA PRO A 178 18.79 -3.82 -0.46
C PRO A 178 17.41 -3.52 0.16
N LYS A 179 16.47 -3.03 -0.64
CA LYS A 179 15.09 -2.69 -0.24
C LYS A 179 14.07 -3.19 -1.26
N TYR A 180 12.80 -3.18 -0.89
CA TYR A 180 11.69 -3.39 -1.82
C TYR A 180 11.14 -2.06 -2.30
N THR A 181 10.75 -1.98 -3.56
CA THR A 181 10.18 -0.76 -4.18
C THR A 181 8.68 -0.91 -4.34
N LEU A 182 7.92 0.12 -3.97
CA LEU A 182 6.46 0.15 -4.00
C LEU A 182 5.97 1.49 -4.57
N PHE A 183 4.73 1.53 -5.06
CA PHE A 183 4.13 2.71 -5.70
C PHE A 183 5.02 3.28 -6.81
N ILE A 184 5.64 2.40 -7.59
CA ILE A 184 6.55 2.80 -8.66
C ILE A 184 5.77 3.56 -9.73
N ASN A 185 6.11 4.83 -9.89
CA ASN A 185 5.57 5.71 -10.92
C ASN A 185 4.06 5.97 -10.80
N GLU A 186 3.57 6.18 -9.57
CA GLU A 186 2.19 6.61 -9.32
C GLU A 186 1.94 8.03 -9.83
N ALA A 187 0.96 8.20 -10.72
CA ALA A 187 0.63 9.47 -11.35
C ALA A 187 0.30 10.58 -10.35
N ALA A 188 -0.43 10.28 -9.26
CA ALA A 188 -0.77 11.26 -8.24
C ALA A 188 0.41 11.69 -7.35
N TYR A 189 1.57 11.03 -7.43
CA TYR A 189 2.72 11.32 -6.57
C TYR A 189 3.75 12.26 -7.21
N TYR A 190 3.59 12.57 -8.49
CA TYR A 190 4.37 13.60 -9.18
C TYR A 190 4.30 14.96 -8.48
N GLU A 191 3.09 15.39 -8.08
CA GLU A 191 2.90 16.65 -7.34
C GLU A 191 3.39 16.58 -5.88
N LYS A 192 3.51 15.36 -5.34
CA LYS A 192 3.98 15.12 -3.96
C LYS A 192 5.50 15.01 -3.88
N GLY A 193 6.20 15.02 -5.01
CA GLY A 193 7.66 14.96 -5.04
C GLY A 193 8.24 13.59 -4.71
N PHE A 194 7.58 12.50 -5.11
CA PHE A 194 8.21 11.18 -5.05
C PHE A 194 7.81 10.23 -6.19
N ALA A 195 8.78 9.42 -6.62
CA ALA A 195 8.65 8.45 -7.71
C ALA A 195 8.28 7.05 -7.23
N MET A 196 8.76 6.67 -6.04
CA MET A 196 8.50 5.38 -5.43
C MET A 196 8.80 5.42 -3.93
N THR A 197 8.39 4.36 -3.25
CA THR A 197 8.67 4.13 -1.83
C THR A 197 9.63 2.96 -1.66
N LEU A 198 10.56 3.08 -0.71
CA LEU A 198 11.37 1.96 -0.24
C LEU A 198 10.74 1.35 1.01
N ALA A 199 10.78 0.03 1.08
CA ALA A 199 10.25 -0.74 2.19
C ALA A 199 11.17 -1.90 2.59
N GLU A 200 11.07 -2.28 3.86
CA GLU A 200 11.71 -3.48 4.42
C GLU A 200 10.67 -4.59 4.56
N LYS A 201 11.01 -5.80 4.09
CA LYS A 201 10.13 -6.96 4.22
C LYS A 201 10.31 -7.62 5.58
N LYS A 202 9.21 -7.84 6.31
CA LYS A 202 9.19 -8.47 7.64
C LYS A 202 8.10 -9.53 7.76
N SER A 203 8.25 -10.42 8.75
CA SER A 203 7.21 -11.33 9.20
C SER A 203 6.68 -10.85 10.55
N LEU A 204 5.39 -10.56 10.64
CA LEU A 204 4.75 -10.11 11.88
C LEU A 204 3.91 -11.22 12.48
N LYS A 205 4.09 -11.49 13.78
CA LYS A 205 3.26 -12.44 14.51
C LYS A 205 1.87 -11.89 14.77
N ILE A 206 0.86 -12.70 14.50
CA ILE A 206 -0.54 -12.38 14.79
C ILE A 206 -0.91 -13.05 16.12
N SER A 207 -1.28 -12.26 17.14
CA SER A 207 -1.69 -12.73 18.47
C SER A 207 -3.06 -12.20 18.90
#